data_AF-F8IKA6-F1
#
_entry.id   AF-F8IKA6-F1
#
_cell.length_a   1.000
_cell.length_b   1.000
_cell.length_c   1.000
_cell.angle_alpha   90.00
_cell.angle_beta   90.00
_cell.angle_gamma   90.00
#
_symmetry.space_group_name_H-M   'P 1'
#
loop_
_entity.id
_entity.type
_entity.pdbx_description
1 polymer ?
#
loop_
_entity_poly.entity_id
_entity_poly.type
_entity_poly.pdbx_seq_one_letter_code
_entity_poly.pdbx_strand_id
1 'polypeptide(L)' 'MSHHKHWIVESICPRCEKKNIVEVPEGELVVRVHCQHCEHGYDYNHIVREHKEVDVDD' A
#
# COMPACT_ATOMS: atom_id res chain seq x y z
N MET A 1 -17.40 -16.05 -3.17
CA MET A 1 -16.39 -15.51 -2.24
C MET A 1 -15.83 -14.26 -2.91
N SER A 2 -16.06 -13.08 -2.35
CA SER A 2 -15.65 -11.81 -2.97
C SER A 2 -14.14 -11.61 -2.73
N HIS A 3 -13.33 -11.86 -3.75
CA HIS A 3 -11.90 -11.54 -3.71
C HIS A 3 -11.76 -10.03 -3.87
N HIS A 4 -11.65 -9.31 -2.76
CA HIS A 4 -11.27 -7.91 -2.80
C HIS A 4 -9.81 -7.81 -3.23
N LYS A 5 -9.55 -7.18 -4.38
CA LYS A 5 -8.19 -6.94 -4.85
C LYS A 5 -7.52 -5.91 -3.95
N HIS A 6 -6.31 -6.22 -3.49
CA HIS A 6 -5.47 -5.31 -2.72
C HIS A 6 -4.02 -5.43 -3.21
N TRP A 7 -3.26 -4.35 -3.09
CA TRP A 7 -1.82 -4.34 -3.28
C TRP A 7 -1.12 -4.46 -1.93
N ILE A 8 -0.06 -5.27 -1.87
CA ILE A 8 0.81 -5.34 -0.71
C ILE A 8 2.05 -4.52 -1.02
N VAL A 9 2.29 -3.47 -0.24
CA VAL A 9 3.40 -2.54 -0.44
C VAL A 9 4.23 -2.37 0.82
N GLU A 10 5.53 -2.11 0.63
CA GLU A 10 6.42 -1.72 1.72
C GLU A 10 6.34 -0.20 1.92
N SER A 11 6.04 0.21 3.15
CA SER A 11 6.03 1.62 3.56
C SER A 11 7.09 1.85 4.63
N ILE A 12 7.88 2.91 4.51
CA ILE A 12 8.86 3.28 5.54
C ILE A 12 8.20 4.24 6.52
N CYS A 13 8.22 3.91 7.82
CA CYS A 13 7.71 4.80 8.85
C CYS A 13 8.56 6.08 8.92
N PRO A 14 7.96 7.28 8.81
CA PRO A 14 8.71 8.54 8.85
C PRO A 14 9.33 8.85 10.22
N ARG A 15 8.97 8.10 11.27
CA ARG A 15 9.43 8.33 12.65
C ARG A 15 10.55 7.39 13.08
N CYS A 16 10.43 6.10 12.79
CA CYS A 16 11.41 5.10 13.21
C CYS A 16 12.19 4.49 12.05
N GLU A 17 11.90 4.92 10.82
CA GLU A 17 12.57 4.50 9.58
C GLU A 17 12.51 2.98 9.32
N LYS A 18 11.67 2.26 10.07
CA LYS A 18 11.42 0.84 9.85
C LYS A 18 10.33 0.63 8.81
N LYS A 19 10.44 -0.47 8.08
CA LYS A 19 9.48 -0.91 7.08
C LYS A 19 8.20 -1.45 7.74
N ASN A 20 7.05 -1.11 7.19
CA ASN A 20 5.76 -1.72 7.46
C ASN A 20 5.22 -2.32 6.18
N ILE A 21 4.51 -3.44 6.32
CA ILE A 21 3.73 -4.02 5.23
C ILE A 21 2.34 -3.41 5.27
N VAL A 22 1.89 -2.88 4.14
CA VAL A 22 0.64 -2.14 4.03
C VAL A 22 -0.20 -2.79 2.94
N GLU A 23 -1.46 -3.08 3.27
CA GLU A 23 -2.45 -3.56 2.32
C GLU A 23 -3.26 -2.36 1.81
N VAL A 24 -3.16 -2.10 0.51
CA VAL A 24 -3.86 -0.99 -0.17
C VAL A 24 -5.01 -1.58 -0.98
N PRO A 25 -6.28 -1.32 -0.63
CA PRO A 25 -7.42 -1.77 -1.43
C PRO A 25 -7.40 -1.20 -2.84
N GLU A 26 -7.91 -1.96 -3.82
CA GLU A 26 -8.06 -1.46 -5.20
C GLU A 26 -8.92 -0.18 -5.23
N GLY A 27 -8.38 0.90 -5.79
CA GLY A 27 -9.04 2.22 -5.89
C GLY A 27 -8.69 3.21 -4.78
N GLU A 28 -8.00 2.79 -3.72
CA GLU A 28 -7.54 3.69 -2.64
C GLU A 28 -6.17 4.28 -2.97
N LEU A 29 -6.08 5.62 -2.97
CA LEU A 29 -4.83 6.36 -3.21
C LEU A 29 -4.07 6.66 -1.91
N VAL A 30 -4.76 6.64 -0.78
CA VAL A 30 -4.19 6.97 0.53
C VAL A 30 -4.74 5.99 1.55
N VAL A 31 -3.84 5.32 2.27
CA VAL A 31 -4.21 4.43 3.38
C VAL A 31 -3.52 4.85 4.66
N ARG A 32 -4.27 4.82 5.77
CA ARG A 32 -3.73 5.13 7.08
C ARG A 32 -3.04 3.91 7.66
N VAL A 33 -1.75 4.04 7.95
CA VAL A 33 -0.88 2.97 8.43
C VAL A 33 -0.51 3.22 9.88
N HIS A 34 -0.69 2.22 10.73
CA HIS A 34 -0.10 2.23 12.07
C HIS A 34 1.21 1.45 12.02
N CYS A 35 2.30 2.12 12.38
CA CYS A 35 3.61 1.48 12.41
C CYS A 35 3.65 0.37 13.46
N GLN A 36 4.01 -0.85 13.06
CA GLN A 36 4.10 -2.01 13.96
C GLN A 36 5.27 -1.90 14.96
N HIS A 37 6.14 -0.89 14.80
CA HIS A 37 7.35 -0.73 15.59
C HIS A 37 7.29 0.38 16.63
N CYS A 38 6.56 1.46 16.34
CA CYS A 38 6.48 2.64 17.21
C CYS A 38 5.05 3.14 17.40
N GLU A 39 4.05 2.40 16.92
CA GLU A 39 2.61 2.64 17.05
C GLU A 39 2.11 3.98 16.47
N HIS A 40 3.00 4.75 15.85
CA HIS A 40 2.66 5.99 15.18
C HIS A 40 1.79 5.72 13.95
N GLY A 41 0.61 6.35 13.91
CA GLY A 41 -0.22 6.42 12.73
C GLY A 41 0.29 7.46 11.72
N TYR A 42 0.42 7.08 10.45
CA TYR A 42 0.79 7.99 9.37
C TYR A 42 0.03 7.63 8.09
N ASP A 43 -0.14 8.60 7.20
CA ASP A 43 -0.82 8.37 5.93
C ASP A 43 0.19 7.92 4.88
N TYR A 44 -0.04 6.74 4.31
CA TYR A 44 0.71 6.25 3.17
C TYR A 44 -0.06 6.60 1.89
N ASN A 45 0.53 7.50 1.10
CA ASN A 45 0.01 7.85 -0.21
C ASN A 45 0.56 6.84 -1.22
N HIS A 46 -0.27 5.91 -1.67
CA HIS A 46 0.05 5.02 -2.76
C HIS A 46 -0.09 5.78 -4.10
N ILE A 47 1.00 6.39 -4.55
CA ILE A 47 1.05 7.02 -5.87
C ILE A 47 1.20 5.92 -6.91
N VAL A 48 0.09 5.33 -7.36
CA VAL A 48 0.04 4.49 -8.56
C VAL A 48 0.43 5.39 -9.72
N ARG A 49 1.70 5.36 -10.12
CA ARG A 49 2.20 6.31 -11.12
C ARG A 49 1.90 5.88 -12.54
N GLU A 50 1.75 4.59 -12.84
CA GLU A 50 1.39 4.13 -14.19
C GLU A 50 0.65 2.78 -14.09
N HIS A 51 -0.57 2.71 -14.64
CA HIS A 51 -1.18 1.43 -15.00
C HIS A 51 -0.33 0.83 -16.12
N LYS A 52 0.51 -0.15 -15.82
CA LYS A 52 1.10 -0.98 -16.88
C LYS A 52 0.09 -2.07 -17.21
N GLU A 53 -0.77 -1.80 -18.19
CA GLU A 53 -1.60 -2.82 -18.82
C GLU A 53 -0.67 -3.93 -19.35
N VAL A 54 -0.89 -5.17 -18.88
CA VAL A 54 -0.22 -6.36 -19.41
C VAL A 54 -1.16 -6.97 -20.44
N ASP A 55 -0.79 -6.82 -21.71
CA ASP A 55 -1.41 -7.53 -22.83
C ASP A 55 -1.13 -9.03 -22.66
N VAL A 56 -2.18 -9.83 -22.57
CA VAL A 56 -2.11 -11.29 -22.69
C VAL A 56 -2.53 -11.65 -24.11
N ASP A 57 -1.53 -11.89 -24.97
CA ASP A 57 -1.72 -12.45 -26.31
C ASP A 57 -2.36 -13.85 -26.18
N ASP A 58 -3.39 -14.12 -27.01
CA ASP A 58 -4.24 -15.32 -27.09
C ASP A 58 -3.50 -16.58 -27.59
#